data_AF-A0A6I6A7R0-F1
#
_entry.id   AF-A0A6I6A7R0-F1
#
_cell.length_a   1.000
_cell.length_b   1.000
_cell.length_c   1.000
_cell.angle_alpha   90.00
_cell.angle_beta   90.00
_cell.angle_gamma   90.00
#
_symmetry.space_group_name_H-M   'P 1'
#
loop_
_entity.id
_entity.type
_entity.pdbx_description
1 polymer ?
#
loop_
_entity_poly.entity_id
_entity_poly.type
_entity_poly.pdbx_seq_one_letter_code
_entity_poly.pdbx_strand_id
1 'polypeptide(L)'
;MIELANRIAGVFVITVILLSLLCLGLWWSSGAKVAVANAISLLIVTCPCALGLATPLALAVAQGKAAKRFILINSGDAVEKLARPGILWLDKTGTLTTGKMQVQVWQGDQSRFREIAALESRLSTRSRRRYWAILNSRPEVR
;
A
#
# COMPACT_ATOMS: atom_id res chain seq x y z
N MET A 1 5.33 -10.78 -3.74
CA MET A 1 4.32 -11.63 -4.40
C MET A 1 4.34 -11.42 -5.89
N ILE A 2 4.21 -10.18 -6.38
CA ILE A 2 4.22 -9.91 -7.83
C ILE A 2 5.54 -10.34 -8.48
N GLU A 3 6.66 -9.99 -7.85
CA GLU A 3 7.99 -10.34 -8.35
C GLU A 3 8.26 -11.85 -8.35
N LEU A 4 7.75 -12.56 -7.34
CA LEU A 4 7.85 -14.02 -7.24
C LEU A 4 6.99 -14.69 -8.33
N ALA A 5 5.76 -14.22 -8.52
CA ALA A 5 4.87 -14.73 -9.56
C ALA A 5 5.46 -14.52 -10.96
N ASN A 6 6.06 -13.34 -11.22
CA ASN A 6 6.70 -13.04 -12.50
C ASN A 6 7.95 -13.91 -12.74
N ARG A 7 8.74 -14.17 -11.70
CA ARG A 7 9.89 -15.09 -11.78
C ARG A 7 9.45 -16.51 -12.10
N ILE A 8 8.38 -17.01 -11.45
CA ILE A 8 7.84 -18.35 -11.71
C ILE A 8 7.29 -18.44 -13.14
N ALA A 9 6.55 -17.42 -13.59
CA ALA A 9 6.03 -17.36 -14.95
C ALA A 9 7.16 -17.43 -16.00
N GLY A 10 8.26 -16.70 -15.78
CA GLY A 10 9.43 -16.75 -16.67
C GLY A 10 10.06 -18.14 -16.77
N VAL A 11 10.28 -18.80 -15.63
CA VAL A 11 10.83 -20.18 -15.60
C VAL A 11 9.88 -21.17 -16.28
N PHE A 12 8.58 -21.04 -16.04
CA PHE A 12 7.56 -21.90 -16.64
C PHE A 12 7.56 -21.80 -18.17
N VAL A 13 7.58 -20.58 -18.72
CA VAL A 13 7.59 -20.36 -20.17
C VAL A 13 8.80 -21.01 -20.83
N ILE A 14 10.00 -20.84 -20.25
CA ILE A 14 11.23 -21.46 -20.77
C ILE A 14 11.11 -22.99 -20.74
N THR A 15 10.57 -23.55 -19.67
CA THR A 15 10.40 -25.00 -19.50
C THR A 15 9.45 -25.57 -20.56
N VAL A 16 8.32 -24.90 -20.82
CA VAL A 16 7.35 -25.31 -21.84
C VAL A 16 7.94 -25.28 -23.25
N ILE A 17 8.74 -24.26 -23.57
CA ILE A 17 9.41 -24.15 -24.88
C ILE A 17 10.38 -25.32 -25.07
N LEU A 18 11.16 -25.67 -24.06
CA LEU A 18 12.08 -26.82 -24.11
C LEU A 18 11.33 -28.14 -24.27
N LEU A 19 10.23 -28.34 -23.54
CA LEU A 19 9.35 -29.51 -23.68
C LEU A 19 8.74 -29.63 -25.07
N SER A 20 8.34 -28.51 -25.67
CA SER A 20 7.80 -28.48 -27.03
C SER A 20 8.85 -28.87 -28.07
N LEU A 21 10.08 -28.37 -27.94
CA LEU A 21 11.21 -28.76 -28.79
C LEU A 21 11.56 -30.25 -28.63
N LEU A 22 11.54 -30.77 -27.41
CA LEU A 22 11.75 -32.19 -27.14
C LEU A 22 10.65 -33.05 -27.79
N CYS A 23 9.39 -32.65 -27.67
CA CYS A 23 8.27 -33.36 -28.26
C CYS A 23 8.39 -33.41 -29.79
N LEU A 24 8.78 -32.30 -30.41
CA LEU A 24 9.03 -32.21 -31.85
C LEU A 24 10.21 -33.09 -32.28
N GLY A 25 11.30 -33.13 -31.50
CA GLY A 25 12.46 -33.98 -31.77
C GLY A 25 12.14 -35.48 -31.67
N LEU A 26 11.36 -35.89 -30.66
CA LEU A 26 10.98 -37.28 -30.45
C LEU A 26 10.03 -37.81 -31.54
N TRP A 27 9.07 -36.99 -32.00
CA TRP A 27 8.11 -37.38 -33.03
C TRP A 27 8.57 -37.15 -34.48
N TRP A 28 9.80 -36.65 -34.68
CA TRP A 28 10.33 -36.36 -36.01
C TRP A 28 10.35 -37.58 -36.92
N SER A 29 10.67 -38.76 -36.37
CA SER A 29 10.68 -40.02 -37.12
C SER A 29 9.29 -40.52 -37.53
N SER A 30 8.22 -40.04 -36.90
CA SER A 30 6.83 -40.43 -37.19
C SER A 30 6.16 -39.53 -38.25
N GLY A 31 6.87 -38.51 -38.73
CA GLY A 31 6.41 -37.59 -39.76
C GLY A 31 6.17 -36.17 -39.26
N ALA A 32 6.65 -35.18 -40.04
CA ALA A 32 6.67 -33.76 -39.66
C ALA A 32 5.29 -33.19 -39.30
N LYS A 33 4.21 -33.63 -39.98
CA LYS A 33 2.84 -33.16 -39.70
C LYS A 33 2.37 -33.53 -38.29
N VAL A 34 2.68 -34.74 -37.82
CA VAL A 34 2.26 -35.24 -36.51
C VAL A 34 3.10 -34.60 -35.40
N ALA A 35 4.41 -34.46 -35.62
CA ALA A 35 5.31 -33.81 -34.65
C ALA A 35 4.93 -32.35 -34.37
N VAL A 36 4.64 -31.58 -35.42
CA VAL A 36 4.25 -30.17 -35.29
C VAL A 36 2.87 -30.04 -34.63
N ALA A 37 1.91 -30.89 -34.99
CA ALA A 37 0.59 -30.88 -34.36
C ALA A 37 0.68 -31.13 -32.84
N ASN A 38 1.44 -32.15 -32.42
CA ASN A 38 1.62 -32.47 -31.00
C ASN A 38 2.33 -31.34 -30.23
N ALA A 39 3.35 -30.72 -30.82
CA ALA A 39 4.09 -29.62 -30.21
C ALA A 39 3.20 -28.37 -30.00
N ILE A 40 2.32 -28.05 -30.95
CA ILE A 40 1.35 -26.94 -30.85
C ILE A 40 0.28 -27.25 -29.80
N SER A 41 -0.27 -28.48 -29.80
CA SER A 41 -1.25 -28.90 -28.79
C SER A 41 -0.70 -28.77 -27.37
N LEU A 42 0.57 -29.13 -27.15
CA LEU A 42 1.24 -28.96 -25.87
C LEU A 42 1.30 -27.48 -25.46
N LEU A 43 1.72 -26.59 -26.38
CA LEU A 43 1.76 -25.14 -26.12
C LEU A 43 0.40 -24.59 -25.70
N ILE A 44 -0.66 -24.96 -26.41
CA ILE A 44 -2.03 -24.47 -26.16
C ILE A 44 -2.52 -24.94 -24.78
N VAL A 45 -2.35 -26.22 -24.47
CA VAL A 45 -2.79 -26.80 -23.19
C VAL A 45 -2.07 -26.15 -22.01
N THR A 46 -0.83 -25.71 -22.20
CA THR A 46 -0.01 -25.11 -21.14
C THR A 46 -0.30 -23.64 -20.84
N CYS A 47 -1.30 -22.98 -21.44
CA CYS A 47 -1.50 -21.53 -21.21
C CYS A 47 -1.50 -21.19 -19.70
N PRO A 48 -0.56 -20.36 -19.21
CA PRO A 48 -0.48 -19.98 -17.80
C PRO A 48 -1.50 -18.88 -17.44
N CYS A 49 -2.63 -18.84 -18.15
CA CYS A 49 -3.67 -17.83 -18.07
C CYS A 49 -4.13 -17.55 -16.61
N ALA A 50 -4.25 -18.60 -15.78
CA ALA A 50 -4.62 -18.47 -14.37
C ALA A 50 -3.50 -17.88 -13.49
N LEU A 51 -2.23 -18.16 -13.80
CA LEU A 51 -1.08 -17.71 -13.01
C LEU A 51 -0.93 -16.18 -13.07
N GLY A 52 -1.15 -15.59 -14.25
CA GLY A 52 -1.04 -14.14 -14.45
C GLY A 52 -2.16 -13.33 -13.77
N LEU A 53 -3.36 -13.91 -13.64
CA LEU A 53 -4.52 -13.23 -13.05
C LEU A 53 -4.63 -13.40 -11.54
N ALA A 54 -4.03 -14.44 -10.95
CA ALA A 54 -4.17 -14.75 -9.53
C ALA A 54 -3.74 -13.58 -8.62
N THR A 55 -2.62 -12.92 -8.95
CA THR A 55 -2.04 -11.85 -8.12
C THR A 55 -2.84 -10.54 -8.16
N PRO A 56 -3.21 -9.97 -9.33
CA PRO A 56 -4.03 -8.76 -9.37
C PRO A 56 -5.43 -8.98 -8.78
N LEU A 57 -6.02 -10.17 -8.96
CA LEU A 57 -7.31 -10.50 -8.37
C LEU A 57 -7.25 -10.50 -6.84
N ALA A 58 -6.23 -11.14 -6.26
CA ALA A 58 -6.02 -11.15 -4.81
C ALA A 58 -5.83 -9.74 -4.25
N LEU A 59 -5.03 -8.90 -4.92
CA LEU A 59 -4.80 -7.51 -4.55
C LEU A 59 -6.07 -6.67 -4.62
N ALA A 60 -6.86 -6.80 -5.69
CA ALA A 60 -8.11 -6.07 -5.85
C ALA A 60 -9.13 -6.42 -4.74
N VAL A 61 -9.26 -7.71 -4.40
CA VAL A 61 -10.13 -8.16 -3.31
C VAL A 61 -9.62 -7.66 -1.95
N ALA A 62 -8.31 -7.71 -1.71
CA ALA A 62 -7.70 -7.21 -0.48
C ALA A 62 -7.92 -5.70 -0.30
N GLN A 63 -7.70 -4.91 -1.35
CA GLN A 63 -7.96 -3.47 -1.36
C GLN A 63 -9.44 -3.16 -1.12
N GLY A 64 -10.36 -3.88 -1.79
CA GLY A 64 -11.79 -3.73 -1.58
C GLY A 64 -12.21 -4.04 -0.13
N LYS A 65 -11.61 -5.06 0.49
CA LYS A 65 -11.86 -5.40 1.90
C LYS A 65 -11.29 -4.36 2.87
N ALA A 66 -10.13 -3.77 2.56
CA ALA A 66 -9.52 -2.69 3.33
C ALA A 66 -10.34 -1.39 3.25
N ALA A 67 -10.84 -1.05 2.06
CA ALA A 67 -11.68 0.13 1.84
C ALA A 67 -12.96 0.09 2.68
N LYS A 68 -13.58 -1.09 2.84
CA LYS A 68 -14.73 -1.30 3.76
C LYS A 68 -14.42 -1.01 5.23
N ARG A 69 -13.15 -0.96 5.60
CA ARG A 69 -12.66 -0.62 6.96
C ARG A 69 -12.08 0.79 7.03
N PHE A 70 -12.40 1.65 6.06
CA PHE A 70 -11.86 3.02 5.96
C PHE A 70 -10.33 3.09 5.80
N ILE A 71 -9.70 2.01 5.33
CA ILE A 71 -8.27 1.97 5.01
C ILE A 71 -8.13 2.10 3.49
N LEU A 72 -7.67 3.26 3.04
CA LEU A 72 -7.44 3.53 1.62
C LEU A 72 -6.02 3.10 1.23
N ILE A 73 -5.91 2.18 0.28
CA ILE A 73 -4.63 1.71 -0.25
C ILE A 73 -4.54 2.08 -1.72
N ASN A 74 -3.64 3.03 -2.04
CA ASN A 74 -3.56 3.63 -3.37
C ASN A 74 -2.69 2.82 -4.37
N SER A 75 -1.87 1.89 -3.87
CA SER A 75 -0.97 1.09 -4.70
C SER A 75 -0.90 -0.36 -4.23
N GLY A 76 -0.82 -1.30 -5.17
CA GLY A 76 -0.69 -2.73 -4.83
C GLY A 76 0.61 -3.06 -4.09
N ASP A 77 1.69 -2.36 -4.43
CA ASP A 77 3.00 -2.51 -3.77
C ASP A 77 2.96 -2.13 -2.29
N ALA A 78 2.07 -1.22 -1.88
CA ALA A 78 1.91 -0.86 -0.48
C ALA A 78 1.41 -2.06 0.35
N VAL A 79 0.46 -2.84 -0.19
CA VAL A 79 -0.03 -4.07 0.46
C VAL A 79 1.10 -5.07 0.63
N GLU A 80 1.93 -5.23 -0.41
CA GLU A 80 3.06 -6.16 -0.36
C GLU A 80 4.13 -5.72 0.64
N LYS A 81 4.44 -4.42 0.70
CA LYS A 81 5.39 -3.87 1.68
C LYS A 81 4.88 -4.01 3.11
N LEU A 82 3.59 -3.76 3.35
CA LEU A 82 2.95 -3.94 4.66
C LEU A 82 2.94 -5.40 5.12
N ALA A 83 2.92 -6.36 4.21
CA ALA A 83 2.99 -7.79 4.54
C ALA A 83 4.40 -8.23 4.99
N ARG A 84 5.44 -7.41 4.76
CA ARG A 84 6.80 -7.70 5.22
C ARG A 84 7.03 -7.07 6.60
N PRO A 85 7.72 -7.75 7.52
CA PRO A 85 8.08 -7.16 8.81
C PRO A 85 8.98 -5.93 8.62
N GLY A 86 8.74 -4.88 9.40
CA GLY A 86 9.46 -3.62 9.27
C GLY A 86 9.20 -2.64 10.41
N ILE A 87 9.75 -1.44 10.27
CA ILE A 87 9.62 -0.35 11.25
C ILE A 87 8.59 0.66 10.74
N LEU A 88 7.62 1.01 11.58
CA LEU A 88 6.61 2.01 11.29
C LEU A 88 7.01 3.36 11.90
N TRP A 89 7.23 4.35 11.04
CA TRP A 89 7.48 5.73 11.45
C TRP A 89 6.17 6.50 11.33
N LEU A 90 5.69 7.02 12.46
CA LEU A 90 4.45 7.80 12.52
C LEU A 90 4.80 9.26 12.73
N ASP A 91 4.16 10.14 11.95
CA ASP A 91 4.24 11.57 12.25
C ASP A 91 3.50 11.86 13.56
N LYS A 92 4.04 12.74 14.39
CA LYS A 92 3.39 13.10 15.66
C LYS A 92 2.21 14.03 15.42
N THR A 93 2.39 15.05 14.57
CA THR A 93 1.43 16.16 14.46
C THR A 93 0.30 15.80 13.50
N GLY A 94 -0.91 15.56 13.99
CA GLY A 94 -2.07 15.23 13.14
C GLY A 94 -2.24 13.75 12.79
N THR A 95 -1.30 12.87 13.17
CA THR A 95 -1.50 11.41 13.12
C THR A 95 -1.67 10.83 14.53
N LEU A 96 -0.65 10.95 15.39
CA LEU A 96 -0.76 10.55 16.80
C LEU A 96 -1.51 11.57 17.64
N THR A 97 -1.48 12.84 17.24
CA THR A 97 -2.17 13.95 17.92
C THR A 97 -3.31 14.46 17.07
N THR A 98 -4.30 15.09 17.71
CA THR A 98 -5.47 15.66 17.04
C THR A 98 -5.16 16.86 16.14
N GLY A 99 -3.91 17.34 16.12
CA GLY A 99 -3.49 18.53 15.37
C GLY A 99 -4.03 19.85 15.92
N LYS A 100 -4.83 19.81 17.00
CA LYS A 100 -5.36 20.98 17.70
C LYS A 100 -4.58 21.19 19.00
N MET A 101 -3.84 22.28 19.07
CA MET A 101 -3.15 22.65 20.30
C MET A 101 -4.16 23.24 21.31
N GLN A 102 -3.99 22.89 22.59
CA GLN A 102 -4.82 23.39 23.69
C GLN A 102 -3.92 23.69 24.90
N VAL A 103 -4.29 24.68 25.71
CA VAL A 103 -3.63 24.90 27.01
C VAL A 103 -4.08 23.79 27.96
N GLN A 104 -3.18 22.90 28.36
CA GLN A 104 -3.47 21.92 29.42
C GLN A 104 -3.20 22.48 30.81
N VAL A 105 -2.15 23.28 30.97
CA VAL A 105 -1.73 23.80 32.27
C VAL A 105 -1.31 25.26 32.10
N TRP A 106 -1.83 26.12 32.98
CA TRP A 106 -1.40 27.50 33.15
C TRP A 106 -0.70 27.64 34.50
N GLN A 107 0.52 28.16 34.50
CA GLN A 107 1.25 28.49 35.72
C GLN A 107 1.49 30.00 35.74
N GLY A 108 0.66 30.72 36.49
CA GLY A 108 0.69 32.17 36.61
C GLY A 108 -0.57 32.73 37.25
N ASP A 109 -0.64 34.05 37.41
CA ASP A 109 -1.80 34.74 37.96
C ASP A 109 -3.03 34.55 37.06
N GLN A 110 -4.11 33.96 37.60
CA GLN A 110 -5.34 33.69 36.86
C GLN A 110 -6.04 34.98 36.41
N SER A 111 -5.88 36.09 37.14
CA SER A 111 -6.52 37.36 36.80
C SER A 111 -6.00 37.92 35.46
N ARG A 112 -4.71 37.70 35.19
CA ARG A 112 -4.02 38.19 33.97
C ARG A 112 -4.12 37.24 32.79
N PHE A 113 -4.57 36.00 32.98
CA PHE A 113 -4.67 35.01 31.90
C PHE A 113 -5.49 35.53 30.71
N ARG A 114 -6.63 36.19 30.99
CA ARG A 114 -7.51 36.73 29.94
C ARG A 114 -6.87 37.90 29.18
N GLU A 115 -6.13 38.76 29.87
CA GLU A 115 -5.46 39.91 29.27
C GLU A 115 -4.30 39.46 28.38
N ILE A 116 -3.49 38.50 28.86
CA ILE A 116 -2.37 37.94 28.11
C ILE A 116 -2.88 37.17 26.88
N ALA A 117 -3.94 36.38 27.02
CA ALA A 117 -4.55 35.67 25.90
C ALA A 117 -5.08 36.64 24.82
N ALA A 118 -5.69 37.76 25.24
CA ALA A 118 -6.16 38.80 24.33
C ALA A 118 -4.99 39.53 23.66
N LEU A 119 -3.88 39.77 24.36
CA LEU A 119 -2.69 40.41 23.81
C LEU A 119 -2.00 39.52 22.77
N GLU A 120 -1.83 38.23 23.06
CA GLU A 120 -1.23 37.25 22.15
C GLU A 120 -2.05 37.09 20.86
N SER A 121 -3.39 37.19 20.95
CA SER A 121 -4.27 37.18 19.77
C SER A 121 -4.00 38.35 18.81
N ARG A 122 -3.48 39.48 19.31
CA ARG A 122 -3.24 40.73 18.55
C ARG A 122 -1.82 40.83 17.97
N LEU A 123 -0.84 40.14 18.56
CA LEU A 123 0.58 40.20 18.17
C LEU A 123 0.98 39.25 17.02
N SER A 124 0.05 38.47 16.44
CA SER A 124 0.41 37.26 15.68
C SER A 124 0.98 37.46 14.26
N THR A 125 2.30 37.61 14.16
CA THR A 125 3.08 37.32 12.94
C THR A 125 3.17 35.81 12.67
N ARG A 126 2.77 35.39 11.46
CA ARG A 126 3.07 34.10 10.78
C ARG A 126 2.50 32.78 11.35
N SER A 127 2.20 32.65 12.65
CA SER A 127 1.76 31.38 13.29
C SER A 127 0.24 31.30 13.60
N ARG A 128 -0.58 32.04 12.86
CA ARG A 128 -1.99 32.33 13.20
C ARG A 128 -2.93 31.11 13.19
N ARG A 129 -2.63 30.04 12.44
CA ARG A 129 -3.49 28.84 12.36
C ARG A 129 -3.32 27.84 13.50
N ARG A 130 -2.14 27.78 14.14
CA ARG A 130 -1.83 26.75 15.15
C ARG A 130 -2.22 27.14 16.58
N TYR A 131 -2.18 28.42 16.91
CA TYR A 131 -2.37 28.94 18.28
C TYR A 131 -3.80 29.42 18.55
N TRP A 132 -4.62 29.60 17.51
CA TRP A 132 -6.00 30.08 17.66
C TRP A 132 -6.89 29.13 18.49
N ALA A 133 -6.63 27.82 18.46
CA ALA A 133 -7.35 26.84 19.26
C ALA A 133 -6.94 26.85 20.75
N ILE A 134 -5.73 27.31 21.06
CA ILE A 134 -5.15 27.37 22.42
C ILE A 134 -5.81 28.48 23.23
N LEU A 135 -5.97 29.66 22.63
CA LEU A 135 -6.48 30.85 23.32
C LEU A 135 -7.98 30.79 23.62
N ASN A 136 -8.72 29.95 22.88
CA ASN A 136 -10.17 29.80 23.04
C ASN A 136 -10.57 28.53 23.84
N SER A 137 -9.62 27.66 24.18
CA SER A 137 -9.87 26.54 25.09
C SER A 137 -9.88 27.02 26.54
N ARG A 138 -10.98 26.82 27.27
CA ARG A 138 -11.02 27.06 28.72
C ARG A 138 -10.07 26.06 29.39
N PRO A 139 -9.08 26.51 30.20
CA PRO A 139 -8.24 25.57 30.94
C PRO A 139 -9.12 24.78 31.92
N GLU A 140 -8.94 23.46 31.98
CA GLU A 140 -9.38 22.69 33.15
C GLU A 140 -8.49 23.13 34.32
N VAL A 141 -9.09 23.88 35.23
CA VAL A 141 -8.46 24.33 36.46
C VAL A 141 -8.38 23.12 37.38
N ARG A 142 -7.15 22.73 37.74
CA ARG A 142 -6.88 21.76 38.81
C ARG A 142 -6.18 22.47 39.95
#